data_AF-A0A4U9HRM6-F1
#
_entry.id   AF-A0A4U9HRM6-F1
#
_cell.length_a   1.000
_cell.length_b   1.000
_cell.length_c   1.000
_cell.angle_alpha   90.00
_cell.angle_beta   90.00
_cell.angle_gamma   90.00
#
_symmetry.space_group_name_H-M   'P 1'
#
loop_
_entity.id
_entity.type
_entity.pdbx_description
1 polymer ?
#
loop_
_entity_poly.entity_id
_entity_poly.type
_entity_poly.pdbx_seq_one_letter_code
_entity_poly.pdbx_strand_id
1 'polypeptide(L)'
;MDKSGRARYQTGFSGTALPDNNLSYSVTESYGTHGEGNSGSLNGNYRGPYAQVNGGYNYSRGYQQLSYGLQGAVVAHPYGVTLSQPLSGEMAALALVRAPGADDAKVQNQTGVYTDWRGYAVVPYLNPYKRSRVALDPGSLGDDVDIDTNVQSVVPTAGALVLANFSTRVGPARLDDADAKRPPAAVRRYGIRGWR
;
A
#
# COMPACT_ATOMS: atom_id res chain seq x y z
N MET A 1 -25.61 50.08 7.88
CA MET A 1 -24.82 48.84 8.06
C MET A 1 -25.54 47.76 7.27
N ASP A 2 -25.17 47.58 6.00
CA ASP A 2 -25.86 46.65 5.11
C ASP A 2 -25.43 45.21 5.40
N LYS A 3 -26.40 44.38 5.77
CA LYS A 3 -26.24 42.92 5.95
C LYS A 3 -26.43 42.21 4.62
N SER A 4 -25.62 42.47 3.60
CA SER A 4 -25.52 41.60 2.43
C SER A 4 -24.54 40.47 2.75
N GLY A 5 -25.00 39.50 3.54
CA GLY A 5 -24.23 38.32 3.87
C GLY A 5 -23.89 37.55 2.60
N ARG A 6 -22.61 37.57 2.21
CA ARG A 6 -22.12 36.72 1.13
C ARG A 6 -22.24 35.28 1.61
N ALA A 7 -23.11 34.51 0.96
CA ALA A 7 -23.30 33.10 1.25
C ALA A 7 -22.77 32.28 0.07
N ARG A 8 -21.97 31.26 0.39
CA ARG A 8 -21.47 30.25 -0.55
C ARG A 8 -22.02 28.89 -0.14
N TYR A 9 -22.73 28.26 -1.06
CA TYR A 9 -23.24 26.90 -0.90
C TYR A 9 -22.34 25.95 -1.67
N GLN A 10 -21.98 24.82 -1.09
CA GLN A 10 -21.11 23.83 -1.71
C GLN A 10 -21.72 22.44 -1.55
N THR A 11 -21.76 21.71 -2.65
CA THR A 11 -22.18 20.31 -2.73
C THR A 11 -21.09 19.52 -3.43
N GLY A 12 -20.72 18.36 -2.89
CA GLY A 12 -19.67 17.53 -3.48
C GLY A 12 -19.96 16.06 -3.33
N PHE A 13 -19.39 15.29 -4.24
CA PHE A 13 -19.37 13.84 -4.25
C PHE A 13 -17.93 13.37 -4.30
N SER A 14 -17.54 12.45 -3.42
CA SER A 14 -16.21 11.85 -3.43
C SER A 14 -16.31 10.37 -3.11
N GLY A 15 -15.36 9.60 -3.64
CA GLY A 15 -15.29 8.16 -3.41
C GLY A 15 -13.96 7.58 -3.81
N THR A 16 -13.80 6.29 -3.53
CA THR A 16 -12.69 5.47 -4.02
C THR A 16 -13.22 4.33 -4.89
N ALA A 17 -12.39 3.88 -5.83
CA ALA A 17 -12.64 2.76 -6.72
C ALA A 17 -11.38 1.86 -6.79
N LEU A 18 -11.53 0.74 -7.50
CA LEU A 18 -10.57 -0.37 -7.66
C LEU A 18 -10.43 -1.28 -6.43
N PRO A 19 -9.92 -2.53 -6.61
CA PRO A 19 -9.80 -3.53 -5.53
C PRO A 19 -9.01 -3.05 -4.31
N ASP A 20 -8.09 -2.12 -4.53
CA ASP A 20 -7.20 -1.58 -3.51
C ASP A 20 -7.63 -0.21 -2.98
N ASN A 21 -8.77 0.35 -3.43
CA ASN A 21 -9.14 1.74 -3.18
C ASN A 21 -8.03 2.72 -3.61
N ASN A 22 -7.28 2.36 -4.65
CA ASN A 22 -6.13 3.09 -5.14
C ASN A 22 -6.50 4.16 -6.18
N LEU A 23 -7.77 4.27 -6.57
CA LEU A 23 -8.31 5.38 -7.35
C LEU A 23 -9.25 6.19 -6.46
N SER A 24 -8.93 7.45 -6.20
CA SER A 24 -9.80 8.41 -5.53
C SER A 24 -10.34 9.42 -6.55
N TYR A 25 -11.61 9.78 -6.44
CA TYR A 25 -12.21 10.81 -7.28
C TYR A 25 -13.10 11.72 -6.44
N SER A 26 -13.16 12.99 -6.80
CA SER A 26 -14.05 13.96 -6.17
C SER A 26 -14.54 14.99 -7.17
N VAL A 27 -15.82 15.32 -7.07
CA VAL A 27 -16.47 16.36 -7.85
C VAL A 27 -17.16 17.28 -6.88
N THR A 28 -16.92 18.57 -6.99
CA THR A 28 -17.51 19.55 -6.11
C THR A 28 -18.04 20.70 -6.93
N GLU A 29 -19.26 21.15 -6.63
CA GLU A 29 -19.87 22.32 -7.22
C GLU A 29 -20.22 23.30 -6.11
N SER A 30 -19.98 24.59 -6.35
CA SER A 30 -20.19 25.62 -5.36
C SER A 30 -20.74 26.91 -5.96
N TYR A 31 -21.83 27.39 -5.37
CA TYR A 31 -22.58 28.53 -5.82
C TYR A 31 -22.45 29.69 -4.82
N GLY A 32 -21.91 30.81 -5.28
CA GLY A 32 -21.78 32.05 -4.52
C GLY A 32 -22.86 33.08 -4.88
N THR A 33 -23.49 33.67 -3.86
CA THR A 33 -24.44 34.79 -4.02
C THR A 33 -23.73 36.14 -4.17
N HIS A 34 -24.45 37.18 -4.60
CA HIS A 34 -23.94 38.56 -4.74
C HIS A 34 -22.72 38.73 -5.67
N GLY A 35 -22.66 37.97 -6.76
CA GLY A 35 -21.66 38.17 -7.83
C GLY A 35 -20.44 37.25 -7.75
N GLU A 36 -20.27 36.46 -6.69
CA GLU A 36 -19.16 35.51 -6.52
C GLU A 36 -19.14 34.38 -7.56
N GLY A 37 -20.29 34.02 -8.12
CA GLY A 37 -20.37 33.09 -9.25
C GLY A 37 -20.38 31.61 -8.90
N ASN A 38 -20.51 30.77 -9.93
CA ASN A 38 -20.42 29.32 -9.80
C ASN A 38 -18.95 28.90 -10.01
N SER A 39 -18.49 27.98 -9.18
CA SER A 39 -17.21 27.31 -9.34
C SER A 39 -17.36 25.82 -9.09
N GLY A 40 -16.69 25.03 -9.92
CA GLY A 40 -16.68 23.59 -9.80
C GLY A 40 -15.26 23.05 -9.89
N SER A 41 -15.05 21.92 -9.23
CA SER A 41 -13.79 21.19 -9.27
C SER A 41 -14.05 19.72 -9.48
N LEU A 42 -13.24 19.10 -10.33
CA LEU A 42 -13.18 17.67 -10.53
C LEU A 42 -11.73 17.25 -10.28
N ASN A 43 -11.52 16.27 -9.42
CA ASN A 43 -10.19 15.77 -9.09
C ASN A 43 -10.21 14.24 -9.16
N GLY A 44 -9.13 13.68 -9.69
CA GLY A 44 -8.84 12.25 -9.74
C GLY A 44 -7.42 11.99 -9.27
N ASN A 45 -7.23 10.96 -8.46
CA ASN A 45 -5.93 10.54 -7.97
C ASN A 45 -5.83 9.03 -8.08
N TYR A 46 -4.86 8.54 -8.85
CA TYR A 46 -4.59 7.13 -9.03
C TYR A 46 -3.21 6.80 -8.45
N ARG A 47 -3.16 5.83 -7.54
CA ARG A 47 -1.93 5.37 -6.89
C ARG A 47 -1.60 3.94 -7.37
N GLY A 48 -0.77 3.85 -8.41
CA GLY A 48 -0.25 2.57 -8.88
C GLY A 48 0.95 2.08 -8.05
N PRO A 49 1.47 0.88 -8.37
CA PRO A 49 2.65 0.31 -7.70
C PRO A 49 3.95 1.07 -7.99
N TYR A 50 4.06 1.63 -9.20
CA TYR A 50 5.30 2.29 -9.65
C TYR A 50 5.23 3.82 -9.63
N ALA A 51 4.02 4.40 -9.61
CA ALA A 51 3.80 5.84 -9.67
C ALA A 51 2.40 6.22 -9.19
N GLN A 52 2.24 7.48 -8.82
CA GLN A 52 0.96 8.11 -8.53
C GLN A 52 0.69 9.22 -9.54
N VAL A 53 -0.52 9.25 -10.08
CA VAL A 53 -0.97 10.22 -11.07
C VAL A 53 -2.13 10.99 -10.46
N ASN A 54 -2.07 12.30 -10.55
CA ASN A 54 -3.15 13.20 -10.13
C ASN A 54 -3.59 14.05 -11.32
N GLY A 55 -4.89 14.23 -11.45
CA GLY A 55 -5.51 15.09 -12.45
C GLY A 55 -6.63 15.88 -11.80
N GLY A 56 -6.76 17.14 -12.17
CA GLY A 56 -7.80 18.00 -11.64
C GLY A 56 -8.18 19.07 -12.63
N TYR A 57 -9.47 19.39 -12.70
CA TYR A 57 -9.99 20.49 -13.47
C TYR A 57 -10.82 21.37 -12.55
N ASN A 58 -10.48 22.65 -12.49
CA ASN A 58 -11.16 23.63 -11.65
C ASN A 58 -11.62 24.77 -12.56
N TYR A 59 -12.88 25.18 -12.43
CA TYR A 59 -13.39 26.35 -13.11
C TYR A 59 -14.07 27.28 -12.10
N SER A 60 -13.98 28.59 -12.36
CA SER A 60 -14.60 29.64 -11.54
C SER A 60 -14.99 30.82 -12.43
N ARG A 61 -15.65 31.84 -11.86
CA ARG A 61 -15.99 33.08 -12.58
C ARG A 61 -14.72 33.84 -12.99
N GLY A 62 -14.29 33.60 -14.23
CA GLY A 62 -13.18 34.31 -14.87
C GLY A 62 -11.88 33.51 -14.98
N TYR A 63 -11.81 32.27 -14.48
CA TYR A 63 -10.62 31.44 -14.62
C TYR A 63 -10.94 29.95 -14.70
N GLN A 64 -10.13 29.24 -15.49
CA GLN A 64 -10.15 27.80 -15.61
C GLN A 64 -8.72 27.29 -15.43
N GLN A 65 -8.56 26.27 -14.60
CA GLN A 65 -7.30 25.64 -14.29
C GLN A 65 -7.39 24.14 -14.57
N LEU A 66 -6.53 23.67 -15.45
CA LEU A 66 -6.25 22.25 -15.59
C LEU A 66 -4.95 21.94 -14.85
N SER A 67 -4.99 20.95 -13.97
CA SER A 67 -3.87 20.47 -13.19
C SER A 67 -3.65 19.00 -13.50
N TYR A 68 -2.41 18.63 -13.76
CA TYR A 68 -1.99 17.24 -13.92
C TYR A 68 -0.64 17.09 -13.24
N GLY A 69 -0.40 15.93 -12.65
CA GLY A 69 0.82 15.62 -11.94
C GLY A 69 1.10 14.14 -12.00
N LEU A 70 2.37 13.80 -12.11
CA LEU A 70 2.87 12.44 -11.99
C LEU A 70 4.02 12.48 -11.00
N GLN A 71 3.96 11.60 -10.01
CA GLN A 71 4.94 11.51 -8.95
C GLN A 71 5.28 10.05 -8.69
N GLY A 72 6.56 9.77 -8.48
CA GLY A 72 7.08 8.44 -8.24
C GLY A 72 8.53 8.55 -7.80
N ALA A 73 9.13 7.40 -7.51
CA ALA A 73 10.52 7.36 -7.06
C ALA A 73 11.24 6.14 -7.61
N VAL A 74 12.54 6.34 -7.83
CA VAL A 74 13.44 5.31 -8.35
C VAL A 74 14.43 4.98 -7.25
N VAL A 75 14.49 3.70 -6.86
CA VAL A 75 15.41 3.23 -5.84
C VAL A 75 16.45 2.34 -6.49
N ALA A 76 17.70 2.78 -6.45
CA ALA A 76 18.85 1.96 -6.82
C ALA A 76 19.31 1.16 -5.59
N HIS A 77 19.45 -0.16 -5.74
CA HIS A 77 19.86 -1.07 -4.69
C HIS A 77 20.79 -2.17 -5.26
N PRO A 78 21.48 -2.96 -4.41
CA PRO A 78 22.44 -3.97 -4.88
C PRO A 78 21.90 -5.04 -5.83
N TYR A 79 20.57 -5.16 -5.93
CA TYR A 79 19.88 -6.13 -6.78
C TYR A 79 19.31 -5.51 -8.08
N GLY A 80 19.50 -4.21 -8.29
CA GLY A 80 19.07 -3.47 -9.48
C GLY A 80 18.37 -2.16 -9.16
N VAL A 81 17.45 -1.78 -10.03
CA VAL A 81 16.64 -0.57 -9.89
C VAL A 81 15.18 -1.00 -9.77
N THR A 82 14.49 -0.48 -8.76
CA THR A 82 13.06 -0.71 -8.56
C THR A 82 12.32 0.63 -8.58
N LEU A 83 11.22 0.68 -9.33
CA LEU A 83 10.31 1.82 -9.34
C LEU A 83 9.35 1.70 -8.17
N SER A 84 8.98 2.84 -7.60
CA SER A 84 8.18 2.89 -6.39
C SER A 84 7.26 4.08 -6.39
N GLN A 85 6.19 3.96 -5.62
CA GLN A 85 5.37 5.09 -5.21
C GLN A 85 6.22 6.22 -4.62
N PRO A 86 5.76 7.47 -4.69
CA PRO A 86 6.48 8.63 -4.16
C PRO A 86 6.92 8.42 -2.70
N LEU A 87 8.20 8.67 -2.43
CA LEU A 87 8.79 8.52 -1.10
C LEU A 87 8.39 9.69 -0.21
N SER A 88 8.14 9.42 1.06
CA SER A 88 7.69 10.45 2.02
C SER A 88 8.86 11.19 2.65
N GLY A 89 9.54 12.01 1.84
CA GLY A 89 10.64 12.86 2.30
C GLY A 89 11.93 12.09 2.63
N GLU A 90 13.01 12.83 2.83
CA GLU A 90 14.37 12.29 2.97
C GLU A 90 14.58 11.43 4.24
N MET A 91 13.69 11.55 5.23
CA MET A 91 13.74 10.78 6.48
C MET A 91 12.76 9.60 6.55
N ALA A 92 11.97 9.34 5.50
CA ALA A 92 11.14 8.15 5.46
C ALA A 92 12.01 6.90 5.51
N ALA A 93 11.64 6.00 6.41
CA ALA A 93 12.18 4.65 6.44
C ALA A 93 11.55 3.83 5.31
N LEU A 94 12.37 3.10 4.56
CA LEU A 94 11.95 2.33 3.39
C LEU A 94 12.23 0.85 3.61
N ALA A 95 11.33 -0.04 3.18
CA ALA A 95 11.64 -1.46 3.04
C ALA A 95 11.79 -1.83 1.59
N LEU A 96 12.89 -2.50 1.25
CA LEU A 96 13.04 -3.25 0.01
C LEU A 96 12.52 -4.68 0.24
N VAL A 97 11.40 -5.02 -0.38
CA VAL A 97 10.91 -6.38 -0.46
C VAL A 97 11.68 -7.12 -1.54
N ARG A 98 12.24 -8.28 -1.18
CA ARG A 98 12.88 -9.21 -2.12
C ARG A 98 12.18 -10.56 -2.00
N ALA A 99 11.44 -10.93 -3.03
CA ALA A 99 10.71 -12.19 -3.14
C ALA A 99 10.90 -12.76 -4.55
N PRO A 100 12.09 -13.31 -4.87
CA PRO A 100 12.44 -13.68 -6.25
C PRO A 100 11.46 -14.72 -6.84
N GLY A 101 10.82 -14.40 -7.96
CA GLY A 101 9.84 -15.31 -8.57
C GLY A 101 8.42 -15.23 -8.00
N ALA A 102 8.16 -14.30 -7.07
CA ALA A 102 6.81 -13.87 -6.74
C ALA A 102 6.51 -12.56 -7.49
N ASP A 103 6.01 -12.68 -8.72
CA ASP A 103 5.49 -11.55 -9.50
C ASP A 103 4.09 -11.14 -9.02
N ASP A 104 3.77 -9.84 -9.17
CA ASP A 104 2.49 -9.22 -8.83
C ASP A 104 1.96 -9.53 -7.41
N ALA A 105 2.88 -9.83 -6.48
CA ALA A 105 2.56 -10.14 -5.11
C ALA A 105 2.24 -8.85 -4.35
N LYS A 106 1.01 -8.76 -3.84
CA LYS A 106 0.53 -7.62 -3.07
C LYS A 106 1.20 -7.58 -1.69
N VAL A 107 1.68 -6.41 -1.31
CA VAL A 107 2.16 -6.16 0.05
C VAL A 107 0.96 -5.83 0.96
N GLN A 108 0.74 -6.62 2.00
CA GLN A 108 -0.33 -6.39 2.96
C GLN A 108 -0.17 -5.05 3.68
N ASN A 109 -1.30 -4.41 4.00
CA ASN A 109 -1.38 -3.10 4.64
C ASN A 109 -0.70 -1.96 3.85
N GLN A 110 -0.41 -2.17 2.57
CA GLN A 110 0.13 -1.16 1.67
C GLN A 110 -0.76 -1.05 0.44
N THR A 111 -1.39 0.11 0.26
CA THR A 111 -2.34 0.32 -0.84
C THR A 111 -1.64 0.45 -2.17
N GLY A 112 -1.96 -0.44 -3.12
CA GLY A 112 -1.43 -0.37 -4.47
C GLY A 112 0.05 -0.72 -4.57
N VAL A 113 0.64 -1.37 -3.57
CA VAL A 113 2.06 -1.80 -3.60
C VAL A 113 2.14 -3.27 -3.97
N TYR A 114 2.74 -3.54 -5.12
CA TYR A 114 2.89 -4.86 -5.72
C TYR A 114 4.35 -5.11 -6.06
N THR A 115 4.77 -6.38 -6.03
CA THR A 115 6.08 -6.77 -6.55
C THR A 115 6.13 -6.67 -8.06
N ASP A 116 7.26 -6.17 -8.55
CA ASP A 116 7.59 -6.13 -9.96
C ASP A 116 7.73 -7.56 -10.54
N TRP A 117 7.81 -7.71 -11.87
CA TRP A 117 8.01 -8.99 -12.57
C TRP A 117 9.28 -9.75 -12.09
N ARG A 118 10.20 -9.06 -11.44
CA ARG A 118 11.42 -9.63 -10.83
C ARG A 118 11.22 -10.08 -9.37
N GLY A 119 10.09 -9.79 -8.76
CA GLY A 119 9.80 -10.05 -7.34
C GLY A 119 10.37 -9.01 -6.38
N TYR A 120 10.45 -7.74 -6.79
CA TYR A 120 10.93 -6.64 -5.95
C TYR A 120 9.85 -5.58 -5.75
N ALA A 121 9.71 -5.07 -4.54
CA ALA A 121 8.84 -3.92 -4.23
C ALA A 121 9.54 -3.00 -3.22
N VAL A 122 9.22 -1.71 -3.28
CA VAL A 122 9.65 -0.75 -2.26
C VAL A 122 8.42 -0.32 -1.47
N VAL A 123 8.50 -0.43 -0.15
CA VAL A 123 7.47 0.07 0.77
C VAL A 123 7.88 1.46 1.26
N PRO A 124 7.16 2.53 0.86
CA PRO A 124 7.57 3.91 1.12
C PRO A 124 7.18 4.45 2.51
N TYR A 125 6.31 3.74 3.25
CA TYR A 125 5.77 4.19 4.53
C TYR A 125 6.10 3.21 5.66
N LEU A 126 7.32 3.28 6.19
CA LEU A 126 7.65 2.63 7.48
C LEU A 126 7.84 3.67 8.57
N ASN A 127 7.53 3.26 9.81
CA ASN A 127 7.79 4.10 10.98
C ASN A 127 9.23 3.88 11.46
N PRO A 128 10.08 4.93 11.49
CA PRO A 128 11.43 4.84 12.04
C PRO A 128 11.40 4.41 13.50
N TYR A 129 12.39 3.62 13.91
CA TYR A 129 12.58 3.12 15.27
C TYR A 129 11.41 2.28 15.82
N LYS A 130 10.48 1.85 14.95
CA LYS A 130 9.39 0.95 15.30
C LYS A 130 9.49 -0.33 14.50
N ARG A 131 9.20 -1.45 15.16
CA ARG A 131 9.05 -2.74 14.49
C ARG A 131 7.89 -2.64 13.50
N SER A 132 8.21 -2.71 12.23
CA SER A 132 7.25 -2.70 11.14
C SER A 132 7.13 -4.11 10.58
N ARG A 133 5.88 -4.57 10.42
CA ARG A 133 5.58 -5.88 9.84
C ARG A 133 5.32 -5.70 8.35
N VAL A 134 6.17 -6.29 7.53
CA VAL A 134 5.99 -6.38 6.08
C VAL A 134 5.49 -7.78 5.78
N ALA A 135 4.31 -7.89 5.17
CA ALA A 135 3.74 -9.18 4.82
C ALA A 135 3.31 -9.19 3.36
N LEU A 136 3.49 -10.34 2.69
CA LEU A 136 3.01 -10.57 1.33
C LEU A 136 1.68 -11.32 1.41
N ASP A 137 0.76 -10.98 0.52
CA ASP A 137 -0.52 -11.65 0.41
C ASP A 137 -0.39 -12.92 -0.43
N PRO A 138 -0.47 -14.12 0.17
CA PRO A 138 -0.35 -15.37 -0.58
C PRO A 138 -1.49 -15.56 -1.59
N GLY A 139 -2.64 -14.90 -1.42
CA GLY A 139 -3.74 -14.96 -2.38
C GLY A 139 -3.50 -14.19 -3.69
N SER A 140 -2.43 -13.41 -3.75
CA SER A 140 -2.00 -12.69 -4.96
C SER A 140 -0.83 -13.35 -5.69
N LEU A 141 -0.30 -14.44 -5.15
CA LEU A 141 0.81 -15.18 -5.77
C LEU A 141 0.29 -16.04 -6.93
N GLY A 142 1.15 -16.28 -7.92
CA GLY A 142 0.88 -17.28 -8.95
C GLY A 142 0.73 -18.69 -8.37
N ASP A 143 -0.08 -19.52 -9.03
CA ASP A 143 -0.42 -20.89 -8.56
C ASP A 143 0.80 -21.80 -8.33
N ASP A 144 1.94 -21.50 -8.98
CA ASP A 144 3.20 -22.24 -8.90
C ASP A 144 4.22 -21.62 -7.93
N VAL A 145 3.80 -20.66 -7.09
CA VAL A 145 4.69 -19.92 -6.18
C VAL A 145 4.27 -20.14 -4.73
N ASP A 146 5.17 -20.73 -3.95
CA ASP A 146 5.00 -20.90 -2.50
C ASP A 146 5.99 -20.02 -1.72
N ILE A 147 5.58 -19.55 -0.54
CA ILE A 147 6.38 -18.70 0.35
C ILE A 147 6.49 -19.36 1.72
N ASP A 148 7.72 -19.73 2.11
CA ASP A 148 8.01 -20.35 3.41
C ASP A 148 7.61 -19.46 4.59
N THR A 149 7.81 -18.14 4.46
CA THR A 149 7.47 -17.17 5.49
C THR A 149 6.97 -15.89 4.85
N ASN A 150 5.65 -15.70 4.83
CA ASN A 150 4.97 -14.55 4.22
C ASN A 150 4.99 -13.28 5.07
N VAL A 151 5.67 -13.29 6.22
CA VAL A 151 5.76 -12.15 7.16
C VAL A 151 7.21 -11.91 7.58
N GLN A 152 7.71 -10.71 7.32
CA GLN A 152 9.00 -10.23 7.80
C GLN A 152 8.82 -9.05 8.76
N SER A 153 9.61 -9.03 9.83
CA SER A 153 9.64 -7.91 10.79
C SER A 153 10.94 -7.16 10.68
N VAL A 154 10.87 -5.87 10.32
CA VAL A 154 12.03 -5.00 10.17
C VAL A 154 11.97 -3.83 11.16
N VAL A 155 13.12 -3.32 11.57
CA VAL A 155 13.23 -2.13 12.43
C VAL A 155 14.10 -1.12 11.70
N PRO A 156 13.51 -0.21 10.91
CA PRO A 156 14.29 0.75 10.16
C PRO A 156 14.69 1.95 11.02
N THR A 157 15.85 2.53 10.72
CA THR A 157 16.24 3.87 11.20
C THR A 157 15.74 4.94 10.23
N ALA A 158 15.75 6.21 10.64
CA ALA A 158 15.33 7.31 9.77
C ALA A 158 16.20 7.37 8.51
N GLY A 159 15.58 7.43 7.33
CA GLY A 159 16.27 7.44 6.04
C GLY A 159 16.94 6.12 5.64
N ALA A 160 16.75 5.03 6.38
CA ALA A 160 17.33 3.73 6.00
C ALA A 160 16.44 2.96 5.02
N LEU A 161 17.10 2.28 4.08
CA LEU A 161 16.51 1.24 3.25
C LEU A 161 16.82 -0.13 3.85
N VAL A 162 15.83 -0.76 4.49
CA VAL A 162 15.97 -2.09 5.09
C VAL A 162 15.52 -3.19 4.14
N LEU A 163 16.23 -4.31 4.11
CA LEU A 163 15.87 -5.46 3.27
C LEU A 163 14.88 -6.37 4.02
N ALA A 164 13.71 -6.59 3.43
CA ALA A 164 12.75 -7.62 3.81
C ALA A 164 12.88 -8.79 2.81
N ASN A 165 13.66 -9.80 3.17
CA ASN A 165 13.93 -10.95 2.31
C ASN A 165 12.92 -12.07 2.55
N PHE A 166 12.20 -12.46 1.50
CA PHE A 166 11.24 -13.56 1.48
C PHE A 166 11.83 -14.71 0.67
N SER A 167 11.83 -15.91 1.27
CA SER A 167 12.21 -17.14 0.57
C SER A 167 10.99 -17.68 -0.16
N THR A 168 11.00 -17.50 -1.48
CA THR A 168 10.02 -17.99 -2.44
C THR A 168 10.53 -19.29 -3.07
N ARG A 169 9.63 -20.24 -3.30
CA ARG A 169 9.88 -21.46 -4.05
C ARG A 169 8.97 -21.46 -5.26
N VAL A 170 9.58 -21.45 -6.45
CA VAL A 170 8.86 -21.54 -7.72
C VAL A 170 8.90 -23.00 -8.17
N GLY A 171 7.75 -23.65 -8.21
CA GLY A 171 7.60 -25.04 -8.62
C GLY A 171 6.17 -25.52 -8.41
N PRO A 172 5.71 -26.53 -9.18
CA PRO A 172 4.36 -27.06 -9.03
C PRO A 172 4.14 -27.45 -7.56
N ALA A 173 3.04 -26.97 -6.97
CA ALA A 173 2.64 -27.32 -5.62
C ALA A 173 2.51 -28.84 -5.50
N ARG A 174 3.59 -29.51 -5.11
CA ARG A 174 3.57 -30.92 -4.76
C ARG A 174 3.03 -30.94 -3.34
N LEU A 175 1.78 -31.37 -3.20
CA LEU A 175 1.28 -31.89 -1.94
C LEU A 175 2.13 -33.12 -1.61
N ASP A 176 3.31 -32.90 -1.03
CA ASP A 176 3.98 -33.94 -0.29
C ASP A 176 3.20 -34.04 1.02
N ASP A 177 2.29 -35.01 1.06
CA ASP A 177 1.58 -35.49 2.25
C ASP A 177 2.60 -35.84 3.35
N ALA A 178 3.05 -34.84 4.10
CA ALA A 178 3.90 -34.99 5.27
C ALA A 178 3.11 -34.80 6.58
N ASP A 179 1.78 -34.95 6.54
CA ASP A 179 0.93 -35.10 7.74
C ASP A 179 0.81 -36.57 8.18
N ALA A 180 1.94 -37.28 8.26
CA ALA A 180 1.98 -38.63 8.78
C ALA A 180 3.14 -38.86 9.77
N LYS A 181 3.52 -37.84 10.56
CA LYS A 181 4.33 -38.09 11.77
C LYS A 181 4.30 -36.98 12.81
N ARG A 182 3.11 -36.53 13.20
CA ARG A 182 2.96 -35.89 14.52
C ARG A 182 2.95 -36.99 15.58
N PRO A 183 3.98 -37.13 16.45
CA PRO A 183 3.83 -38.00 17.60
C PRO A 183 2.67 -37.48 18.46
N PRO A 184 1.75 -38.35 18.93
CA PRO A 184 0.58 -37.92 19.68
C PRO A 184 0.99 -37.22 20.97
N ALA A 185 0.23 -36.17 21.30
CA ALA A 185 0.39 -35.34 22.48
C ALA A 185 0.57 -36.18 23.75
N ALA A 186 1.67 -35.96 24.46
CA ALA A 186 1.89 -36.53 25.78
C ALA A 186 0.91 -35.89 26.78
N VAL A 187 -0.23 -36.56 27.00
CA VAL A 187 -1.12 -36.27 28.11
C VAL A 187 -0.37 -36.59 29.42
N ARG A 188 0.12 -35.55 30.10
CA ARG A 188 0.62 -35.67 31.47
C ARG A 188 -0.54 -36.06 32.39
N ARG A 189 -0.69 -37.35 32.67
CA ARG A 189 -1.49 -37.85 33.79
C ARG A 189 -0.84 -37.39 35.09
N TYR A 190 -1.46 -36.42 35.78
CA TYR A 190 -1.20 -36.20 37.20
C TYR A 190 -1.83 -37.36 37.98
N GLY A 191 -1.01 -38.34 38.35
CA GLY A 191 -1.37 -39.34 39.34
C GLY A 191 -1.17 -38.77 40.74
N ILE A 192 -2.26 -38.41 41.41
CA ILE A 192 -2.22 -38.07 42.84
C ILE A 192 -2.21 -39.41 43.60
N ARG A 193 -1.02 -39.79 44.05
CA ARG A 193 -0.78 -40.87 45.01
C ARG A 193 -1.28 -40.40 46.38
N GLY A 194 -2.28 -41.08 46.94
CA GLY A 194 -2.55 -41.03 48.37
C GLY A 194 -1.46 -41.76 49.16
N TRP A 195 -1.32 -41.43 50.45
CA TRP A 195 -1.00 -42.28 51.62
C TRP A 195 -0.62 -41.34 52.79
N ARG A 196 -1.51 -41.13 53.76
CA ARG A 196 -1.43 -41.59 55.17
C ARG A 196 -2.38 -40.79 56.06
#